data_AF-A0AAD8AAP3-F1
#
_entry.id   AF-A0AAD8AAP3-F1
#
_cell.length_a   1.000
_cell.length_b   1.000
_cell.length_c   1.000
_cell.angle_alpha   90.00
_cell.angle_beta   90.00
_cell.angle_gamma   90.00
#
_symmetry.space_group_name_H-M   'P 1'
#
loop_
_entity.id
_entity.type
_entity.pdbx_description
1 polymer ?
#
loop_
_entity_poly.entity_id
_entity_poly.type
_entity_poly.pdbx_seq_one_letter_code
_entity_poly.pdbx_strand_id
1 'polypeptide(L)'
;MADDKLLTKEQELVKEMKEKISTLFDFENDEQNILKFNNFLKCREMITSKIKDSEQIINEMSKEIGSLQNCIQRLEEELKEKSSKSEKLLEKEATKRKEIKDLQEVAHGLEKEIEQIHEQSKPHEKDIEIINKNRKTLKAYKNMTGIKWNYAVSSRCQGVSYNNTNRHLKHISYPMEEAHKLWTDIEESGHASWSHITQD
;
A
#
# COMPACT_ATOMS: atom_id res chain seq x y z
N MET A 1 71.02 112.73 -28.67
CA MET A 1 71.23 111.95 -27.42
C MET A 1 69.94 111.66 -26.64
N ALA A 2 68.81 112.32 -26.92
CA ALA A 2 67.52 112.01 -26.28
C ALA A 2 66.75 110.85 -26.97
N ASP A 3 66.90 110.68 -28.28
CA ASP A 3 66.15 109.67 -29.06
C ASP A 3 66.58 108.22 -28.78
N ASP A 4 67.87 107.96 -28.55
CA ASP A 4 68.40 106.61 -28.24
C ASP A 4 67.88 106.06 -26.89
N LYS A 5 67.58 106.94 -25.93
CA LYS A 5 67.00 106.56 -24.63
C LYS A 5 65.49 106.30 -24.71
N LEU A 6 64.82 106.88 -25.69
CA LEU A 6 63.40 106.62 -25.93
C LEU A 6 63.21 105.25 -26.60
N LEU A 7 64.06 104.94 -27.59
CA LEU A 7 64.05 103.69 -28.34
C LEU A 7 64.35 102.46 -27.46
N THR A 8 65.26 102.61 -26.48
CA THR A 8 65.57 101.53 -25.51
C THR A 8 64.41 101.28 -24.55
N LYS A 9 63.71 102.33 -24.09
CA LYS A 9 62.52 102.20 -23.24
C LYS A 9 61.36 101.53 -23.94
N GLU A 10 61.11 101.86 -25.21
CA GLU A 10 60.05 101.22 -25.99
C GLU A 10 60.35 99.72 -26.22
N GLN A 11 61.60 99.36 -26.49
CA GLN A 11 62.00 97.95 -26.65
C GLN A 11 61.87 97.15 -25.35
N GLU A 12 62.21 97.74 -24.19
CA GLU A 12 61.96 97.12 -22.88
C GLU A 12 60.47 96.92 -22.62
N LEU A 13 59.63 97.92 -22.93
CA LEU A 13 58.18 97.84 -22.75
C LEU A 13 57.54 96.77 -23.64
N VAL A 14 58.00 96.65 -24.90
CA VAL A 14 57.54 95.60 -25.82
C VAL A 14 57.98 94.21 -25.36
N LYS A 15 59.19 94.08 -24.79
CA LYS A 15 59.68 92.82 -24.24
C LYS A 15 58.88 92.42 -22.98
N GLU A 16 58.62 93.37 -22.10
CA GLU A 16 57.81 93.16 -20.89
C GLU A 16 56.35 92.83 -21.22
N MET A 17 55.78 93.47 -22.25
CA MET A 17 54.44 93.12 -22.76
C MET A 17 54.42 91.72 -23.37
N LYS A 18 55.45 91.32 -24.13
CA LYS A 18 55.54 89.95 -24.67
C LYS A 18 55.65 88.91 -23.56
N GLU A 19 56.44 89.14 -22.51
CA GLU A 19 56.52 88.26 -21.34
C GLU A 19 55.19 88.20 -20.58
N LYS A 20 54.53 89.34 -20.36
CA LYS A 20 53.20 89.39 -19.71
C LYS A 20 52.12 88.70 -20.53
N ILE A 21 52.12 88.84 -21.86
CA ILE A 21 51.18 88.14 -22.75
C ILE A 21 51.46 86.64 -22.74
N SER A 22 52.73 86.23 -22.73
CA SER A 22 53.12 84.82 -22.67
C SER A 22 52.76 84.15 -21.34
N THR A 23 52.78 84.88 -20.22
CA THR A 23 52.33 84.37 -18.91
C THR A 23 50.82 84.44 -18.71
N LEU A 24 50.13 85.36 -19.41
CA LEU A 24 48.66 85.43 -19.44
C LEU A 24 48.02 84.32 -20.28
N PHE A 25 48.77 83.76 -21.24
CA PHE A 25 48.31 82.74 -22.18
C PHE A 25 49.27 81.54 -22.19
N ASP A 26 49.25 80.76 -21.11
CA ASP A 26 50.00 79.52 -20.99
C ASP A 26 49.25 78.37 -21.69
N PHE A 27 49.10 78.50 -23.02
CA PHE A 27 48.25 77.64 -23.86
C PHE A 27 48.57 76.14 -23.76
N GLU A 28 49.84 75.76 -23.55
CA GLU A 28 50.25 74.37 -23.32
C GLU A 28 49.70 73.80 -22.01
N ASN A 29 49.59 74.64 -20.97
CA ASN A 29 49.02 74.25 -19.68
C ASN A 29 47.49 74.07 -19.78
N ASP A 30 46.84 74.93 -20.56
CA ASP A 30 45.40 74.83 -20.85
C ASP A 30 45.06 73.59 -21.70
N GLU A 31 45.84 73.26 -22.74
CA GLU A 31 45.66 72.03 -23.52
C GLU A 31 45.84 70.77 -22.66
N GLN A 32 46.85 70.73 -21.78
CA GLN A 32 47.00 69.62 -20.83
C GLN A 32 45.84 69.51 -19.86
N ASN A 33 45.30 70.63 -19.39
CA ASN A 33 44.15 70.64 -18.47
C ASN A 33 42.86 70.18 -19.17
N ILE A 34 42.63 70.61 -20.42
CA ILE A 34 41.53 70.13 -21.26
C ILE A 34 41.67 68.63 -21.53
N LEU A 35 42.87 68.14 -21.83
CA LEU A 35 43.11 66.71 -22.05
C LEU A 35 42.85 65.88 -20.78
N LYS A 36 43.30 66.35 -19.62
CA LYS A 36 43.02 65.72 -18.31
C LYS A 36 41.51 65.70 -18.02
N PHE A 37 40.81 66.79 -18.31
CA PHE A 37 39.36 66.88 -18.12
C PHE A 37 38.59 65.95 -19.05
N ASN A 38 38.96 65.86 -20.33
CA ASN A 38 38.37 64.93 -21.29
C ASN A 38 38.61 63.47 -20.89
N ASN A 39 39.82 63.13 -20.41
CA ASN A 39 40.11 61.81 -19.88
C ASN A 39 39.28 61.51 -18.62
N PHE A 40 39.10 62.49 -17.74
CA PHE A 40 38.23 62.35 -16.57
C PHE A 40 36.78 62.09 -16.98
N LEU A 41 36.23 62.83 -17.94
CA LEU A 41 34.87 62.61 -18.45
C LEU A 41 34.70 61.21 -19.04
N LYS A 42 35.65 60.75 -19.84
CA LYS A 42 35.65 59.40 -20.42
C LYS A 42 35.71 58.31 -19.34
N CYS A 43 36.57 58.50 -18.33
CA CYS A 43 36.61 57.61 -17.16
C CYS A 43 35.29 57.60 -16.40
N ARG A 44 34.67 58.78 -16.20
CA ARG A 44 33.37 58.91 -15.52
C ARG A 44 32.27 58.16 -16.27
N GLU A 45 32.19 58.32 -17.59
CA GLU A 45 31.22 57.59 -18.42
C GLU A 45 31.41 56.07 -18.31
N MET A 46 32.65 55.60 -18.36
CA MET A 46 32.96 54.18 -18.23
C MET A 46 32.56 53.64 -16.84
N ILE A 47 32.80 54.40 -15.77
CA ILE A 47 32.40 54.03 -14.40
C ILE A 47 30.87 53.98 -14.30
N THR A 48 30.16 55.00 -14.80
CA THR A 48 28.70 55.05 -14.77
C THR A 48 28.07 53.88 -15.53
N SER A 49 28.62 53.49 -16.68
CA SER A 49 28.18 52.29 -17.41
C SER A 49 28.34 51.03 -16.57
N LYS A 50 29.51 50.83 -15.96
CA LYS A 50 29.78 49.65 -15.12
C LYS A 50 28.89 49.58 -13.88
N ILE A 51 28.57 50.72 -13.27
CA ILE A 51 27.63 50.79 -12.16
C ILE A 51 26.25 50.31 -12.63
N LYS A 52 25.77 50.82 -13.77
CA LYS A 52 24.48 50.43 -14.34
C LYS A 52 24.41 48.93 -14.66
N ASP A 53 25.47 48.37 -15.25
CA ASP A 53 25.55 46.94 -15.54
C ASP A 53 25.49 46.11 -14.25
N SER A 54 26.20 46.57 -13.21
CA SER A 54 26.21 45.92 -11.90
C SER A 54 24.84 45.99 -11.19
N GLU A 55 24.16 47.13 -11.28
CA GLU A 55 22.78 47.30 -10.77
C GLU A 55 21.80 46.35 -11.48
N GLN A 56 21.96 46.14 -12.79
CA GLN A 56 21.14 45.18 -13.52
C GLN A 56 21.37 43.75 -13.03
N ILE A 57 22.64 43.34 -12.87
CA ILE A 57 22.98 42.00 -12.36
C ILE A 57 22.44 41.80 -10.94
N ILE A 58 22.56 42.81 -10.06
CA ILE A 58 22.01 42.76 -8.70
C ILE A 58 20.49 42.58 -8.72
N ASN A 59 19.79 43.28 -9.62
CA ASN A 59 18.34 43.14 -9.77
C ASN A 59 17.92 41.76 -10.28
N GLU A 60 18.66 41.19 -11.22
CA GLU A 60 18.44 39.83 -11.73
C GLU A 60 18.67 38.79 -10.64
N MET A 61 19.79 38.86 -9.92
CA MET A 61 20.09 37.97 -8.79
C MET A 61 19.03 38.09 -7.69
N SER A 62 18.56 39.31 -7.38
CA SER A 62 17.53 39.52 -6.36
C SER A 62 16.20 38.86 -6.74
N LYS A 63 15.83 38.88 -8.02
CA LYS A 63 14.64 38.16 -8.51
C LYS A 63 14.81 36.66 -8.38
N GLU A 64 15.99 36.14 -8.75
CA GLU A 64 16.28 34.71 -8.66
C GLU A 64 16.26 34.23 -7.20
N ILE A 65 16.87 34.97 -6.28
CA ILE A 65 16.81 34.70 -4.83
C ILE A 65 15.36 34.64 -4.35
N GLY A 66 14.52 35.62 -4.71
CA GLY A 66 13.10 35.61 -4.34
C GLY A 66 12.35 34.40 -4.90
N SER A 67 12.65 33.99 -6.13
CA SER A 67 12.05 32.78 -6.73
C SER A 67 12.46 31.49 -6.00
N LEU A 68 13.72 31.39 -5.60
CA LEU A 68 14.25 30.25 -4.86
C LEU A 68 13.67 30.19 -3.44
N GLN A 69 13.54 31.32 -2.76
CA GLN A 69 12.90 31.40 -1.44
C GLN A 69 11.45 30.90 -1.48
N ASN A 70 10.68 31.30 -2.48
CA ASN A 70 9.31 30.81 -2.66
C ASN A 70 9.28 29.29 -2.94
N CYS A 71 10.25 28.79 -3.72
CA CYS A 71 10.35 27.36 -3.99
C CYS A 71 10.67 26.55 -2.72
N ILE A 72 11.60 27.04 -1.89
CA ILE A 72 11.95 26.43 -0.60
C ILE A 72 10.72 26.38 0.32
N GLN A 73 10.02 27.50 0.48
CA GLN A 73 8.83 27.56 1.34
C GLN A 73 7.77 26.53 0.92
N ARG A 74 7.50 26.41 -0.39
CA ARG A 74 6.56 25.42 -0.90
C ARG A 74 7.00 23.99 -0.58
N LEU A 75 8.29 23.67 -0.75
CA LEU A 75 8.82 22.34 -0.45
C LEU A 75 8.74 22.01 1.04
N GLU A 76 8.95 22.99 1.92
CA GLU A 76 8.78 22.83 3.37
C GLU A 76 7.33 22.54 3.76
N GLU A 77 6.37 23.23 3.13
CA GLU A 77 4.94 22.98 3.32
C GLU A 77 4.54 21.57 2.85
N GLU A 78 5.00 21.16 1.67
CA GLU A 78 4.78 19.80 1.14
C GLU A 78 5.39 18.73 2.05
N LEU A 79 6.61 18.97 2.55
CA LEU A 79 7.29 18.05 3.47
C LEU A 79 6.50 17.92 4.78
N LYS A 80 6.04 19.04 5.34
CA LYS A 80 5.22 19.06 6.55
C LYS A 80 3.90 18.31 6.37
N GLU A 81 3.23 18.52 5.25
CA GLU A 81 1.99 17.81 4.93
C GLU A 81 2.21 16.30 4.79
N LYS A 82 3.26 15.89 4.05
CA LYS A 82 3.62 14.48 3.87
C LYS A 82 4.01 13.83 5.20
N SER A 83 4.76 14.52 6.05
CA SER A 83 5.13 14.05 7.38
C SER A 83 3.89 13.78 8.24
N SER A 84 2.95 14.74 8.29
CA SER A 84 1.70 14.56 9.03
C SER A 84 0.84 13.40 8.48
N LYS A 85 0.80 13.22 7.15
CA LYS A 85 0.11 12.07 6.54
C LYS A 85 0.77 10.75 6.92
N SER A 86 2.10 10.69 6.93
CA SER A 86 2.86 9.51 7.32
C SER A 86 2.60 9.12 8.78
N GLU A 87 2.57 10.10 9.69
CA GLU A 87 2.29 9.86 11.12
C GLU A 87 0.89 9.26 11.33
N LYS A 88 -0.14 9.81 10.66
CA LYS A 88 -1.51 9.26 10.69
C LYS A 88 -1.58 7.83 10.13
N LEU A 89 -0.76 7.51 9.13
CA LEU A 89 -0.71 6.15 8.58
C LEU A 89 -0.03 5.18 9.54
N LEU A 90 1.04 5.59 10.21
CA LEU A 90 1.70 4.78 11.25
C LEU A 90 0.76 4.48 12.43
N GLU A 91 -0.03 5.46 12.86
CA GLU A 91 -1.03 5.25 13.92
C GLU A 91 -2.14 4.26 13.48
N LYS A 92 -2.63 4.38 12.24
CA LYS A 92 -3.57 3.41 11.66
C LYS A 92 -2.98 2.02 11.51
N GLU A 93 -1.70 1.92 11.16
CA GLU A 93 -1.02 0.63 11.08
C GLU A 93 -0.88 -0.02 12.47
N ALA A 94 -0.48 0.75 13.48
CA ALA A 94 -0.35 0.28 14.85
C ALA A 94 -1.68 -0.24 15.42
N THR A 95 -2.78 0.49 15.18
CA THR A 95 -4.13 0.05 15.58
C THR A 95 -4.55 -1.23 14.87
N LYS A 96 -4.31 -1.35 13.56
CA LYS A 96 -4.61 -2.58 12.81
C LYS A 96 -3.76 -3.77 13.23
N ARG A 97 -2.48 -3.56 13.56
CA ARG A 97 -1.62 -4.62 14.11
C ARG A 97 -2.13 -5.13 15.44
N LYS A 98 -2.65 -4.24 16.30
CA LYS A 98 -3.30 -4.63 17.55
C LYS A 98 -4.57 -5.45 17.31
N GLU A 99 -5.46 -4.98 16.44
CA GLU A 99 -6.69 -5.72 16.06
C GLU A 99 -6.37 -7.13 15.55
N ILE A 100 -5.36 -7.28 14.69
CA ILE A 100 -4.94 -8.60 14.18
C ILE A 100 -4.50 -9.51 15.32
N LYS A 101 -3.70 -8.98 16.26
CA LYS A 101 -3.23 -9.76 17.41
C LYS A 101 -4.38 -10.21 18.30
N ASP A 102 -5.31 -9.30 18.60
CA ASP A 102 -6.49 -9.60 19.41
C ASP A 102 -7.36 -10.68 18.73
N LEU A 103 -7.55 -10.60 17.40
CA LEU A 103 -8.28 -11.62 16.63
C LEU A 103 -7.56 -12.97 16.59
N GLN A 104 -6.23 -12.99 16.53
CA GLN A 104 -5.44 -14.23 16.59
C GLN A 104 -5.59 -14.92 17.95
N GLU A 105 -5.60 -14.15 19.04
CA GLU A 105 -5.82 -14.69 20.38
C GLU A 105 -7.22 -15.29 20.52
N VAL A 106 -8.25 -14.62 19.98
CA VAL A 106 -9.63 -15.16 19.95
C VAL A 106 -9.73 -16.43 19.11
N ALA A 107 -9.15 -16.42 17.90
CA ALA A 107 -9.16 -17.59 17.02
C ALA A 107 -8.50 -18.81 17.69
N HIS A 108 -7.36 -18.60 18.34
CA HIS A 108 -6.66 -19.66 19.07
C HIS A 108 -7.47 -20.18 20.28
N GLY A 109 -8.22 -19.31 20.96
CA GLY A 109 -9.16 -19.72 22.01
C GLY A 109 -10.28 -20.62 21.47
N LEU A 110 -10.89 -20.22 20.35
CA LEU A 110 -11.95 -20.99 19.70
C LEU A 110 -11.46 -22.35 19.17
N GLU A 111 -10.25 -22.41 18.61
CA GLU A 111 -9.64 -23.68 18.18
C GLU A 111 -9.53 -24.68 19.34
N LYS A 112 -9.08 -24.22 20.51
CA LYS A 112 -9.01 -25.05 21.72
C LYS A 112 -10.38 -25.50 22.19
N GLU A 113 -11.39 -24.63 22.16
CA GLU A 113 -12.76 -24.99 22.52
C GLU A 113 -13.33 -26.05 21.58
N ILE A 114 -13.11 -25.92 20.26
CA ILE A 114 -13.53 -26.90 19.27
C ILE A 114 -12.86 -28.26 19.53
N GLU A 115 -11.55 -28.27 19.80
CA GLU A 115 -10.81 -29.49 20.10
C GLU A 115 -11.33 -30.16 21.38
N GLN A 116 -11.61 -29.37 22.42
CA GLN A 116 -12.18 -29.87 23.67
C GLN A 116 -13.58 -30.47 23.47
N ILE A 117 -14.46 -29.78 22.73
CA ILE A 117 -15.80 -30.27 22.41
C ILE A 117 -15.69 -31.55 21.58
N HIS A 118 -14.77 -31.60 20.61
CA HIS A 118 -14.54 -32.79 19.80
C HIS A 118 -14.14 -33.98 20.67
N GLU A 119 -13.21 -33.79 21.61
CA GLU A 119 -12.76 -34.85 22.52
C GLU A 119 -13.90 -35.33 23.44
N GLN A 120 -14.67 -34.39 24.00
CA GLN A 120 -15.81 -34.71 24.88
C GLN A 120 -16.98 -35.38 24.14
N SER A 121 -17.14 -35.10 22.84
CA SER A 121 -18.23 -35.63 22.01
C SER A 121 -17.88 -36.96 21.34
N LYS A 122 -16.67 -37.50 21.54
CA LYS A 122 -16.30 -38.82 21.01
C LYS A 122 -17.17 -39.89 21.67
N PRO A 123 -17.88 -40.72 20.89
CA PRO A 123 -18.61 -41.85 21.46
C PRO A 123 -17.64 -42.80 22.15
N HIS A 124 -18.05 -43.34 23.30
CA HIS A 124 -17.21 -44.26 24.07
C HIS A 124 -16.89 -45.50 23.23
N GLU A 125 -15.67 -46.06 23.34
CA GLU A 125 -15.24 -47.21 22.52
C GLU A 125 -16.20 -48.40 22.62
N LYS A 126 -16.74 -48.65 23.82
CA LYS A 126 -17.79 -49.65 24.06
C LYS A 126 -19.05 -49.41 23.22
N ASP A 127 -19.49 -48.16 23.06
CA ASP A 127 -20.67 -47.84 22.23
C ASP A 127 -20.37 -48.11 20.76
N ILE A 128 -19.17 -47.75 20.30
CA ILE A 128 -18.70 -48.06 18.94
C ILE A 128 -18.65 -49.57 18.72
N GLU A 129 -18.15 -50.34 19.69
CA GLU A 129 -18.09 -51.80 19.63
C GLU A 129 -19.49 -52.41 19.57
N ILE A 130 -20.42 -51.96 20.41
CA ILE A 130 -21.82 -52.40 20.42
C ILE A 130 -22.48 -52.10 19.07
N ILE A 131 -22.32 -50.89 18.54
CA ILE A 131 -22.86 -50.50 17.23
C ILE A 131 -22.29 -51.40 16.13
N ASN A 132 -20.99 -51.66 16.13
CA ASN A 132 -20.34 -52.52 15.15
C ASN A 132 -20.81 -53.99 15.26
N LYS A 133 -20.95 -54.50 16.48
CA LYS A 133 -21.50 -55.84 16.73
C LYS A 133 -22.94 -55.94 16.22
N ASN A 134 -23.79 -54.98 16.58
CA ASN A 134 -25.19 -54.94 16.14
C ASN A 134 -25.29 -54.83 14.61
N ARG A 135 -24.42 -54.05 13.96
CA ARG A 135 -24.35 -53.95 12.51
C ARG A 135 -23.99 -55.28 11.85
N LYS A 136 -23.03 -56.02 12.39
CA LYS A 136 -22.67 -57.37 11.92
C LYS A 136 -23.83 -58.35 12.10
N THR A 137 -24.48 -58.33 13.26
CA THR A 137 -25.64 -59.16 13.56
C THR A 137 -26.82 -58.89 12.63
N LEU A 138 -27.17 -57.61 12.40
CA LEU A 138 -28.23 -57.22 11.46
C LEU A 138 -27.91 -57.66 10.02
N LYS A 139 -26.64 -57.58 9.61
CA LYS A 139 -26.20 -58.10 8.32
C LYS A 139 -26.37 -59.61 8.23
N ALA A 140 -26.03 -60.36 9.28
CA ALA A 140 -26.25 -61.80 9.33
C ALA A 140 -27.73 -62.15 9.22
N TYR A 141 -28.62 -61.46 9.96
CA TYR A 141 -30.07 -61.67 9.84
C TYR A 141 -30.61 -61.37 8.45
N LYS A 142 -30.14 -60.28 7.82
CA LYS A 142 -30.50 -59.98 6.43
C LYS A 142 -30.06 -61.11 5.49
N ASN A 143 -28.83 -61.62 5.65
CA ASN A 143 -28.33 -62.71 4.81
C ASN A 143 -29.10 -64.02 5.03
N MET A 144 -29.48 -64.32 6.27
CA MET A 144 -30.26 -65.52 6.61
C MET A 144 -31.69 -65.48 6.08
N THR A 145 -32.32 -64.32 6.13
CA THR A 145 -33.75 -64.21 5.83
C THR A 145 -34.03 -63.68 4.42
N GLY A 146 -33.05 -63.03 3.78
CA GLY A 146 -33.25 -62.29 2.53
C GLY A 146 -34.06 -61.00 2.70
N ILE A 147 -34.43 -60.62 3.93
CA ILE A 147 -35.36 -59.51 4.19
C ILE A 147 -34.61 -58.23 4.55
N LYS A 148 -34.97 -57.14 3.88
CA LYS A 148 -34.59 -55.77 4.22
C LYS A 148 -35.76 -55.07 4.90
N TRP A 149 -35.66 -54.86 6.21
CA TRP A 149 -36.66 -54.15 7.01
C TRP A 149 -36.67 -52.64 6.74
N ASN A 150 -37.85 -52.04 6.86
CA ASN A 150 -38.05 -50.60 6.90
C ASN A 150 -38.14 -50.13 8.36
N TYR A 151 -37.05 -49.56 8.86
CA TYR A 151 -36.97 -49.10 10.26
C TYR A 151 -37.61 -47.72 10.50
N ALA A 152 -38.11 -47.03 9.47
CA ALA A 152 -38.74 -45.72 9.62
C ALA A 152 -40.18 -45.82 10.18
N VAL A 153 -40.78 -47.01 10.17
CA VAL A 153 -42.16 -47.24 10.62
C VAL A 153 -42.13 -48.17 11.83
N SER A 154 -42.57 -47.67 12.99
CA SER A 154 -42.57 -48.41 14.27
C SER A 154 -43.88 -49.14 14.57
N SER A 155 -44.98 -48.78 13.89
CA SER A 155 -46.31 -49.35 14.14
C SER A 155 -46.57 -50.67 13.42
N ARG A 156 -45.66 -51.11 12.54
CA ARG A 156 -45.82 -52.31 11.69
C ARG A 156 -44.49 -53.00 11.47
N CYS A 157 -44.50 -54.32 11.34
CA CYS A 157 -43.39 -55.07 10.79
C CYS A 157 -43.41 -54.92 9.26
N GLN A 158 -42.65 -53.97 8.72
CA GLN A 158 -42.58 -53.70 7.28
C GLN A 158 -41.20 -54.00 6.71
N GLY A 159 -41.14 -54.72 5.59
CA GLY A 159 -39.88 -55.03 4.91
C GLY A 159 -40.09 -55.52 3.48
N VAL A 160 -38.98 -55.78 2.80
CA VAL A 160 -38.96 -56.34 1.45
C VAL A 160 -38.08 -57.58 1.45
N SER A 161 -38.62 -58.69 0.94
CA SER A 161 -37.92 -59.95 0.76
C SER A 161 -37.26 -60.02 -0.61
N TYR A 162 -36.01 -60.47 -0.63
CA TYR A 162 -35.21 -60.69 -1.83
C TYR A 162 -34.71 -62.13 -1.83
N ASN A 163 -34.53 -62.69 -3.02
CA ASN A 163 -33.80 -63.95 -3.17
C ASN A 163 -32.27 -63.71 -3.16
N ASN A 164 -31.53 -64.80 -3.23
CA ASN A 164 -30.07 -64.87 -3.35
C ASN A 164 -29.50 -64.13 -4.59
N THR A 165 -30.25 -64.02 -5.69
CA THR A 165 -29.88 -63.17 -6.85
C THR A 165 -30.28 -61.69 -6.68
N ASN A 166 -30.69 -61.29 -5.48
CA ASN A 166 -31.19 -59.94 -5.14
C ASN A 166 -32.43 -59.51 -5.95
N ARG A 167 -33.22 -60.48 -6.44
CA ARG A 167 -34.51 -60.26 -7.09
C ARG A 167 -35.58 -60.10 -6.02
N HIS A 168 -36.41 -59.08 -6.17
CA HIS A 168 -37.56 -58.83 -5.30
C HIS A 168 -38.53 -60.02 -5.34
N LEU A 169 -38.86 -60.57 -4.17
CA LEU A 169 -39.84 -61.65 -4.02
C LEU A 169 -41.18 -61.09 -3.59
N LYS A 170 -41.23 -60.43 -2.41
CA LYS A 170 -42.48 -60.05 -1.75
C LYS A 170 -42.29 -58.85 -0.83
N HIS A 171 -43.33 -58.03 -0.72
CA HIS A 171 -43.44 -56.98 0.30
C HIS A 171 -44.10 -57.56 1.56
N ILE A 172 -43.48 -57.31 2.71
CA ILE A 172 -43.93 -57.78 4.03
C ILE A 172 -44.50 -56.57 4.77
N SER A 173 -45.74 -56.65 5.25
CA SER A 173 -46.33 -55.60 6.09
C SER A 173 -47.43 -56.12 7.00
N TYR A 174 -47.09 -56.37 8.25
CA TYR A 174 -48.04 -56.80 9.27
C TYR A 174 -48.15 -55.75 10.38
N PRO A 175 -49.35 -55.51 10.94
CA PRO A 175 -49.49 -54.85 12.24
C PRO A 175 -48.66 -55.58 13.30
N MET A 176 -48.14 -54.86 14.31
CA MET A 176 -47.31 -55.49 15.35
C MET A 176 -48.05 -56.58 16.12
N GLU A 177 -49.38 -56.46 16.26
CA GLU A 177 -50.25 -57.45 16.90
C GLU A 177 -50.28 -58.79 16.12
N GLU A 178 -50.00 -58.74 14.81
CA GLU A 178 -49.97 -59.90 13.92
C GLU A 178 -48.56 -60.36 13.56
N ALA A 179 -47.53 -59.88 14.26
CA ALA A 179 -46.14 -60.21 13.97
C ALA A 179 -45.83 -61.73 14.02
N HIS A 180 -46.67 -62.54 14.65
CA HIS A 180 -46.54 -64.00 14.63
C HIS A 180 -46.69 -64.61 13.22
N LYS A 181 -47.45 -63.96 12.32
CA LYS A 181 -47.62 -64.40 10.91
C LYS A 181 -46.36 -64.19 10.05
N LEU A 182 -45.42 -63.39 10.55
CA LEU A 182 -44.16 -63.05 9.89
C LEU A 182 -43.26 -64.28 9.69
N TRP A 183 -43.36 -65.28 10.57
CA TRP A 183 -42.46 -66.43 10.57
C TRP A 183 -42.56 -67.25 9.29
N THR A 184 -43.77 -67.46 8.76
CA THR A 184 -43.98 -68.16 7.48
C THR A 184 -43.29 -67.42 6.33
N ASP A 185 -43.45 -66.09 6.26
CA ASP A 185 -42.80 -65.27 5.23
C ASP A 185 -41.26 -65.25 5.38
N ILE A 186 -40.75 -65.31 6.61
CA ILE A 186 -39.32 -65.40 6.91
C ILE A 186 -38.76 -66.76 6.46
N GLU A 187 -39.45 -67.85 6.76
CA GLU A 187 -39.04 -69.20 6.35
C GLU A 187 -39.01 -69.34 4.83
N GLU A 188 -40.08 -68.91 4.14
CA GLU A 188 -40.15 -68.92 2.67
C GLU A 188 -39.03 -68.08 2.04
N SER A 189 -38.78 -66.88 2.57
CA SER A 189 -37.73 -65.97 2.08
C SER A 189 -36.33 -66.51 2.36
N GLY A 190 -36.14 -67.14 3.52
CA GLY A 190 -34.93 -67.87 3.88
C GLY A 190 -34.69 -69.00 2.89
N HIS A 191 -35.64 -69.92 2.71
CA HIS A 191 -35.52 -71.01 1.74
C HIS A 191 -35.20 -70.52 0.34
N ALA A 192 -35.87 -69.46 -0.15
CA ALA A 192 -35.55 -68.85 -1.43
C ALA A 192 -34.10 -68.35 -1.48
N SER A 193 -33.59 -67.76 -0.40
CA SER A 193 -32.22 -67.27 -0.26
C SER A 193 -31.16 -68.37 -0.14
N TRP A 194 -31.52 -69.55 0.38
CA TRP A 194 -30.58 -70.68 0.61
C TRP A 194 -30.76 -71.86 -0.38
N SER A 195 -31.77 -71.82 -1.26
CA SER A 195 -32.15 -72.93 -2.16
C SER A 195 -31.05 -73.42 -3.10
N HIS A 196 -30.02 -72.61 -3.38
CA HIS A 196 -28.85 -73.01 -4.18
C HIS A 196 -27.70 -73.62 -3.37
N ILE A 197 -27.72 -73.54 -2.03
CA ILE A 197 -26.62 -74.04 -1.16
C ILE A 197 -26.76 -75.54 -0.86
N THR A 198 -27.88 -76.15 -1.20
CA THR A 198 -28.17 -77.59 -1.00
C THR A 198 -28.06 -78.43 -2.28
N GLN A 199 -27.54 -77.85 -3.37
CA GLN A 199 -27.40 -78.53 -4.67
C GLN A 199 -25.96 -78.87 -5.08
N ASP A 200 -24.98 -78.75 -4.18
CA ASP A 200 -23.62 -79.31 -4.32
C ASP A 200 -23.38 -80.42 -3.29
#